data_AF-A0A4R9Q2M6-F1
#
_entry.id   AF-A0A4R9Q2M6-F1
#
_cell.length_a   1.000
_cell.length_b   1.000
_cell.length_c   1.000
_cell.angle_alpha   90.00
_cell.angle_beta   90.00
_cell.angle_gamma   90.00
#
_symmetry.space_group_name_H-M   'P 1'
#
loop_
_entity.id
_entity.type
_entity.pdbx_description
1 polymer ?
#
loop_
_entity_poly.entity_id
_entity_poly.type
_entity_poly.pdbx_seq_one_letter_code
_entity_poly.pdbx_strand_id
1 'polypeptide(L)'
;MDDDSREEVRRRADHLIRLLSDYGVDLVRRGDVEPPSAPTSQTILANQVYAQPDTMREVRTEQGGFSVVAVKGGQSTVEQTFTLTDVMLNAGLVLAGDPAAKTIKDLGRQLAAATEIYRLNAAGAGGGK
;
A
#
# COMPACT_ATOMS: atom_id res chain seq x y z
N MET A 1 14.00 -1.61 8.92
CA MET A 1 14.67 -0.48 8.24
C MET A 1 15.62 0.11 9.27
N ASP A 2 16.90 -0.07 9.04
CA ASP A 2 17.98 0.52 9.83
C ASP A 2 17.94 2.05 9.73
N ASP A 3 18.41 2.71 10.79
CA ASP A 3 18.39 4.16 10.93
C ASP A 3 19.22 4.84 9.83
N ASP A 4 20.34 4.22 9.46
CA ASP A 4 21.23 4.67 8.39
C ASP A 4 20.54 4.78 7.03
N SER A 5 19.68 3.83 6.66
CA SER A 5 18.92 3.90 5.39
C SER A 5 17.90 5.04 5.40
N ARG A 6 17.32 5.35 6.55
CA ARG A 6 16.37 6.48 6.68
C ARG A 6 17.09 7.81 6.56
N GLU A 7 18.26 7.93 7.17
CA GLU A 7 19.09 9.12 7.06
C GLU A 7 19.60 9.37 5.63
N GLU A 8 19.93 8.32 4.89
CA GLU A 8 20.34 8.44 3.50
C GLU A 8 19.21 8.97 2.62
N VAL A 9 18.00 8.42 2.77
CA VAL A 9 16.80 8.89 2.06
C VAL A 9 16.50 10.35 2.41
N ARG A 10 16.62 10.72 3.69
CA ARG A 10 16.41 12.11 4.15
C ARG A 10 17.42 13.06 3.52
N ARG A 11 18.71 12.71 3.51
CA ARG A 11 19.77 13.51 2.89
C ARG A 11 19.53 13.70 1.38
N ARG A 12 19.10 12.66 0.68
CA ARG A 12 18.76 12.74 -0.75
C ARG A 12 17.57 13.66 -1.01
N ALA A 13 16.53 13.56 -0.18
CA ALA A 13 15.35 14.44 -0.27
C ALA A 13 15.72 15.90 0.00
N ASP A 14 16.49 16.18 1.06
CA ASP A 14 16.94 17.53 1.41
C ASP A 14 17.83 18.13 0.31
N HIS A 15 18.68 17.32 -0.32
CA HIS A 15 19.50 17.75 -1.44
C HIS A 15 18.65 18.13 -2.66
N LEU A 16 17.65 17.31 -3.00
CA LEU A 16 16.73 17.58 -4.10
C LEU A 16 15.93 18.86 -3.85
N ILE A 17 15.40 19.04 -2.64
CA ILE A 17 14.65 20.24 -2.27
C ILE A 17 15.52 21.49 -2.46
N ARG A 18 16.76 21.45 -1.98
CA ARG A 18 17.71 22.58 -2.14
C ARG A 18 17.99 22.88 -3.61
N LEU A 19 18.26 21.85 -4.42
CA LEU A 19 18.50 22.03 -5.85
C LEU A 19 17.29 22.66 -6.54
N LEU A 20 16.08 22.19 -6.25
CA LEU A 20 14.85 22.76 -6.81
C LEU A 20 14.66 24.23 -6.41
N SER A 21 14.95 24.58 -5.15
CA SER A 21 14.91 25.97 -4.69
C SER A 21 15.93 26.86 -5.41
N ASP A 22 17.14 26.38 -5.68
CA ASP A 22 18.18 27.12 -6.42
C ASP A 22 17.74 27.43 -7.87
N TYR A 23 16.88 26.59 -8.46
CA TYR A 23 16.25 26.81 -9.77
C TYR A 23 14.92 27.59 -9.70
N GLY A 24 14.57 28.16 -8.54
CA GLY A 24 13.37 28.98 -8.37
C GLY A 24 12.07 28.17 -8.34
N VAL A 25 12.12 26.89 -8.01
CA VAL A 25 10.94 26.04 -7.84
C VAL A 25 10.48 26.07 -6.38
N ASP A 26 9.25 26.50 -6.16
CA ASP A 26 8.61 26.50 -4.85
C ASP A 26 7.73 25.25 -4.63
N LEU A 27 8.00 24.53 -3.54
CA LEU A 27 7.14 23.44 -3.07
C LEU A 27 6.01 24.02 -2.22
N VAL A 28 4.85 24.23 -2.83
CA VAL A 28 3.64 24.66 -2.13
C VAL A 28 2.75 23.47 -1.78
N ARG A 29 2.34 23.40 -0.51
CA ARG A 29 1.22 22.54 -0.10
C ARG A 29 -0.05 23.16 -0.66
N ARG A 30 -0.58 22.62 -1.76
CA ARG A 30 -1.87 23.06 -2.32
C ARG A 30 -2.98 22.77 -1.31
N GLY A 31 -3.47 23.82 -0.63
CA GLY A 31 -4.52 23.73 0.38
C GLY A 31 -5.85 23.18 -0.12
N ASP A 32 -6.07 23.17 -1.44
CA ASP A 32 -7.33 22.74 -2.06
C ASP A 32 -7.40 21.24 -2.35
N VAL A 33 -6.32 20.50 -2.08
CA VAL A 33 -6.30 19.03 -2.20
C VAL A 33 -6.15 18.47 -0.80
N GLU A 34 -7.28 18.40 -0.09
CA GLU A 34 -7.34 17.61 1.13
C GLU A 34 -7.27 16.13 0.73
N PRO A 35 -6.26 15.36 1.19
CA PRO A 35 -6.24 13.93 0.97
C PRO A 35 -7.55 13.34 1.49
N PRO A 36 -8.21 12.43 0.76
CA PRO A 36 -9.44 11.82 1.25
C PRO A 36 -9.19 11.26 2.64
N SER A 37 -10.08 11.55 3.59
CA SER A 37 -9.94 11.06 4.95
C SER A 37 -9.82 9.53 4.91
N ALA A 38 -8.91 8.98 5.72
CA ALA A 38 -8.74 7.54 5.80
C ALA A 38 -10.08 6.87 6.14
N PRO A 39 -10.40 5.71 5.54
CA PRO A 39 -11.60 4.96 5.88
C PRO A 39 -11.65 4.69 7.39
N THR A 40 -12.80 4.92 8.01
CA THR A 40 -13.05 4.58 9.43
C THR A 40 -13.46 3.12 9.61
N SER A 41 -13.90 2.47 8.53
CA SER A 41 -14.18 1.04 8.49
C SER A 41 -12.89 0.23 8.42
N GLN A 42 -12.89 -0.95 9.05
CA GLN A 42 -11.80 -1.91 8.88
C GLN A 42 -11.73 -2.44 7.45
N THR A 43 -12.85 -2.46 6.72
CA THR A 43 -12.87 -2.83 5.29
C THR A 43 -12.54 -1.60 4.45
N ILE A 44 -11.41 -1.65 3.76
CA ILE A 44 -10.89 -0.61 2.86
C ILE A 44 -11.58 -0.70 1.49
N LEU A 45 -11.72 -1.93 0.99
CA LEU A 45 -12.31 -2.22 -0.31
C LEU A 45 -13.07 -3.54 -0.23
N ALA A 46 -14.18 -3.65 -0.95
CA ALA A 46 -14.94 -4.89 -1.12
C ALA A 46 -15.38 -5.02 -2.59
N ASN A 47 -14.87 -6.02 -3.31
CA ASN A 47 -15.18 -6.26 -4.71
C ASN A 47 -15.76 -7.64 -4.91
N GLN A 48 -16.82 -7.75 -5.72
CA GLN A 48 -17.35 -9.05 -6.13
C GLN A 48 -16.34 -9.78 -7.02
N VAL A 49 -16.17 -11.08 -6.79
CA VAL A 49 -15.32 -11.92 -7.64
C VAL A 49 -16.07 -12.21 -8.93
N TYR A 50 -15.43 -11.92 -10.06
CA TYR A 50 -16.02 -12.16 -11.38
C TYR A 50 -16.48 -13.62 -11.52
N ALA A 51 -17.69 -13.80 -12.03
CA ALA A 51 -18.37 -15.09 -12.19
C ALA A 51 -18.63 -15.88 -10.89
N GLN A 52 -18.48 -15.27 -9.70
CA GLN A 52 -18.83 -15.86 -8.41
C GLN A 52 -19.71 -14.89 -7.61
N PRO A 53 -21.03 -14.89 -7.86
CA PRO A 53 -21.92 -13.84 -7.36
C PRO A 53 -22.02 -13.80 -5.83
N ASP A 54 -21.76 -14.93 -5.19
CA ASP A 54 -21.79 -15.21 -3.76
C ASP A 54 -20.42 -15.01 -3.06
N THR A 55 -19.39 -14.58 -3.80
CA THR A 55 -18.04 -14.35 -3.29
C THR A 55 -17.63 -12.89 -3.43
N MET A 56 -17.28 -12.26 -2.30
CA MET A 56 -16.62 -10.96 -2.25
C MET A 56 -15.15 -11.13 -1.89
N ARG A 57 -14.32 -10.21 -2.36
CA ARG A 57 -12.93 -10.05 -1.94
C ARG A 57 -12.80 -8.71 -1.24
N GLU A 58 -12.37 -8.75 0.00
CA GLU A 58 -12.18 -7.57 0.83
C GLU A 58 -10.70 -7.33 1.10
N VAL A 59 -10.31 -6.06 1.14
CA VAL A 59 -9.05 -5.63 1.73
C VAL A 59 -9.39 -5.02 3.08
N ARG A 60 -8.82 -5.56 4.16
CA ARG A 60 -9.07 -5.09 5.52
C ARG A 60 -7.81 -4.60 6.21
N THR A 61 -7.96 -3.64 7.11
CA THR A 61 -6.94 -3.29 8.09
C THR A 61 -6.90 -4.34 9.20
N GLU A 62 -5.71 -4.78 9.57
CA GLU A 62 -5.46 -5.66 10.70
C GLU A 62 -4.50 -5.01 11.69
N GLN A 63 -4.32 -5.59 12.87
CA GLN A 63 -3.32 -5.11 13.81
C GLN A 63 -1.90 -5.29 13.21
N GLY A 64 -1.27 -4.18 12.82
CA GLY A 64 0.09 -4.16 12.28
C GLY A 64 0.20 -4.47 10.79
N GLY A 65 -0.91 -4.49 10.04
CA GLY A 65 -0.86 -4.71 8.61
C GLY A 65 -2.24 -4.73 7.94
N PHE A 66 -2.34 -5.54 6.89
CA PHE A 66 -3.51 -5.65 6.05
C PHE A 66 -3.80 -7.12 5.72
N SER A 67 -5.06 -7.44 5.48
CA SER A 67 -5.48 -8.75 5.03
C SER A 67 -6.30 -8.68 3.74
N VAL A 68 -6.16 -9.70 2.90
CA VAL A 68 -7.13 -9.99 1.85
C VAL A 68 -8.04 -11.09 2.35
N VAL A 69 -9.33 -10.81 2.41
CA VAL A 69 -10.36 -11.70 2.94
C VAL A 69 -11.32 -12.08 1.84
N ALA A 70 -11.53 -13.38 1.63
CA ALA A 70 -12.65 -13.86 0.83
C ALA A 70 -13.88 -13.97 1.74
N VAL A 71 -15.00 -13.38 1.31
CA VAL A 71 -16.29 -13.54 1.99
C VAL A 71 -17.20 -14.33 1.06
N LYS A 72 -17.52 -15.57 1.41
CA LYS A 72 -18.40 -16.45 0.63
C LYS A 72 -19.62 -16.85 1.45
N GLY A 73 -20.82 -16.53 0.96
CA GLY A 73 -22.06 -16.83 1.68
C GLY A 73 -22.07 -16.28 3.12
N GLY A 74 -21.45 -15.12 3.35
CA GLY A 74 -21.31 -14.50 4.68
C GLY A 74 -20.17 -15.04 5.54
N GLN A 75 -19.47 -16.11 5.13
CA GLN A 75 -18.31 -16.63 5.85
C GLN A 75 -17.03 -15.95 5.36
N SER A 76 -16.26 -15.39 6.30
CA SER A 76 -14.97 -14.73 6.01
C SER A 76 -13.80 -15.70 6.18
N THR A 77 -12.91 -15.74 5.19
CA THR A 77 -11.66 -16.50 5.20
C THR A 77 -10.51 -15.57 4.84
N VAL A 78 -9.52 -15.45 5.73
CA VAL A 78 -8.29 -14.70 5.44
C VAL A 78 -7.46 -15.50 4.44
N GLU A 79 -7.27 -14.95 3.24
CA GLU A 79 -6.49 -15.58 2.17
C GLU A 79 -5.02 -15.17 2.22
N GLN A 80 -4.75 -13.94 2.66
CA GLN A 80 -3.40 -13.38 2.73
C GLN A 80 -3.33 -12.30 3.81
N THR A 81 -2.21 -12.22 4.51
CA THR A 81 -1.87 -11.12 5.42
C THR A 81 -0.53 -10.55 5.00
N PHE A 82 -0.36 -9.24 5.07
CA PHE A 82 0.86 -8.56 4.64
C PHE A 82 1.03 -7.19 5.30
N THR A 83 2.26 -6.67 5.27
CA THR A 83 2.53 -5.26 5.57
C THR A 83 2.82 -4.48 4.28
N LEU A 84 2.64 -3.16 4.29
CA LEU A 84 3.03 -2.32 3.14
C LEU A 84 4.54 -2.39 2.87
N THR A 85 5.36 -2.58 3.90
CA THR A 85 6.81 -2.78 3.75
C THR A 85 7.11 -4.01 2.91
N ASP A 86 6.45 -5.14 3.19
CA ASP A 86 6.64 -6.37 2.41
C ASP A 86 6.18 -6.17 0.96
N VAL A 87 5.07 -5.45 0.75
CA VAL A 87 4.60 -5.17 -0.62
C VAL A 87 5.59 -4.32 -1.39
N MET A 88 6.19 -3.30 -0.75
CA MET A 88 7.18 -2.44 -1.40
C MET A 88 8.45 -3.20 -1.77
N LEU A 89 8.91 -4.12 -0.92
CA LEU A 89 10.03 -5.01 -1.24
C LEU A 89 9.68 -5.90 -2.45
N ASN A 90 8.50 -6.52 -2.42
CA ASN A 90 8.05 -7.41 -3.49
C ASN A 90 7.83 -6.65 -4.81
N ALA A 91 7.34 -5.41 -4.76
CA ALA A 91 7.23 -4.53 -5.92
C ALA A 91 8.62 -4.24 -6.53
N GLY A 92 9.65 -4.05 -5.70
CA GLY A 92 11.03 -3.93 -6.15
C GLY A 92 11.53 -5.14 -6.93
N LEU A 93 11.22 -6.36 -6.45
CA LEU A 93 11.56 -7.61 -7.16
C LEU A 93 10.87 -7.67 -8.55
N VAL A 94 9.60 -7.29 -8.62
CA VAL A 94 8.86 -7.25 -9.89
C VAL A 94 9.47 -6.24 -10.86
N LEU A 95 9.80 -5.03 -10.39
CA LEU A 95 10.40 -3.98 -11.21
C LEU A 95 11.79 -4.36 -11.71
N ALA A 96 12.58 -5.08 -10.90
CA ALA A 96 13.89 -5.58 -11.28
C ALA A 96 13.84 -6.80 -12.22
N GLY A 97 12.65 -7.37 -12.47
CA GLY A 97 12.50 -8.62 -13.22
C GLY A 97 13.10 -9.83 -12.50
N ASP A 98 13.23 -9.76 -11.18
CA ASP A 98 13.86 -10.81 -10.39
C ASP A 98 13.00 -12.10 -10.42
N PRO A 99 13.58 -13.28 -10.72
CA PRO A 99 12.84 -14.54 -10.74
C PRO A 99 12.18 -14.89 -9.39
N ALA A 100 12.70 -14.38 -8.27
CA ALA A 100 12.09 -14.56 -6.95
C ALA A 100 10.67 -14.00 -6.87
N ALA A 101 10.32 -12.98 -7.68
CA ALA A 101 8.96 -12.46 -7.72
C ALA A 101 7.93 -13.52 -8.14
N LYS A 102 8.34 -14.50 -8.97
CA LYS A 102 7.45 -15.57 -9.47
C LYS A 102 7.13 -16.63 -8.41
N THR A 103 7.92 -16.71 -7.35
CA THR A 103 7.72 -17.70 -6.28
C THR A 103 6.82 -17.17 -5.17
N ILE A 104 6.54 -15.86 -5.15
CA ILE A 104 5.68 -15.23 -4.16
C ILE A 104 4.22 -15.52 -4.50
N LYS A 105 3.59 -16.35 -3.67
CA LYS A 105 2.18 -16.72 -3.81
C LYS A 105 1.30 -15.47 -3.78
N ASP A 106 0.37 -15.40 -4.73
CA ASP A 106 -0.64 -14.33 -4.83
C ASP A 106 -0.07 -12.90 -4.88
N LEU A 107 1.18 -12.74 -5.35
CA LEU A 107 1.86 -11.44 -5.42
C LEU A 107 1.04 -10.37 -6.17
N GLY A 108 0.41 -10.73 -7.29
CA GLY A 108 -0.43 -9.79 -8.05
C GLY A 108 -1.61 -9.25 -7.22
N ARG A 109 -2.17 -10.08 -6.33
CA ARG A 109 -3.26 -9.67 -5.43
C ARG A 109 -2.77 -8.72 -4.35
N GLN A 110 -1.60 -9.01 -3.78
CA GLN A 110 -0.94 -8.17 -2.80
C GLN A 110 -0.61 -6.77 -3.37
N LEU A 111 -0.07 -6.72 -4.60
CA LEU A 111 0.23 -5.46 -5.29
C LEU A 111 -1.03 -4.68 -5.64
N ALA A 112 -2.07 -5.35 -6.14
CA ALA A 112 -3.36 -4.71 -6.41
C ALA A 112 -3.99 -4.13 -5.14
N ALA A 113 -3.95 -4.87 -4.02
CA ALA A 113 -4.44 -4.40 -2.73
C ALA A 113 -3.67 -3.15 -2.25
N ALA A 114 -2.34 -3.14 -2.37
CA ALA A 114 -1.55 -1.95 -2.01
C ALA A 114 -1.87 -0.73 -2.87
N THR A 115 -2.08 -0.90 -4.18
CA THR A 115 -2.53 0.19 -5.05
C THR A 115 -3.82 0.82 -4.53
N GLU A 116 -4.80 -0.01 -4.14
CA GLU A 116 -6.08 0.47 -3.62
C GLU A 116 -5.94 1.12 -2.22
N ILE A 117 -5.09 0.56 -1.35
CA ILE A 117 -4.78 1.15 -0.04
C ILE A 117 -4.21 2.56 -0.19
N TYR A 118 -3.28 2.78 -1.11
CA TYR A 118 -2.73 4.12 -1.38
C TYR A 118 -3.75 5.04 -2.07
N ARG A 119 -4.51 4.52 -3.05
CA ARG A 119 -5.55 5.27 -3.76
C ARG A 119 -6.63 5.81 -2.82
N LEU A 120 -6.96 5.05 -1.78
CA LEU A 120 -7.98 5.40 -0.77
C LEU A 120 -7.40 6.05 0.49
N ASN A 121 -6.11 6.41 0.48
CA ASN A 121 -5.41 7.00 1.63
C ASN A 121 -5.55 6.18 2.93
N ALA A 122 -5.59 4.86 2.83
CA ALA A 122 -5.75 3.93 3.96
C ALA A 122 -4.40 3.41 4.49
N ALA A 123 -3.27 3.88 3.95
CA ALA A 123 -1.94 3.39 4.32
C ALA A 123 -1.61 3.58 5.81
N GLY A 124 -2.10 4.66 6.43
CA GLY A 124 -1.93 4.93 7.86
C GLY A 124 -2.82 4.08 8.78
N ALA A 125 -3.84 3.41 8.24
CA ALA A 125 -4.82 2.66 9.03
C ALA A 125 -4.31 1.26 9.47
N GLY A 126 -3.30 0.72 8.78
CA GLY A 126 -2.68 -0.58 9.11
C GLY A 126 -1.70 -0.54 10.30
N GLY A 127 -1.57 0.59 11.00
CA GLY A 127 -0.75 0.69 12.23
C GLY A 127 0.76 0.87 12.02
N GLY A 128 1.22 1.19 10.80
CA GLY A 128 2.62 1.56 10.55
C GLY A 128 2.91 3.00 10.98
N LYS A 129 3.50 3.16 12.18
CA LYS A 129 4.28 4.36 12.54
C LYS A 129 5.74 4.17 12.16
#